data_AF-A0A210PQR0-F1
#
_entry.id   AF-A0A210PQR0-F1
#
_cell.length_a   1.000
_cell.length_b   1.000
_cell.length_c   1.000
_cell.angle_alpha   90.00
_cell.angle_beta   90.00
_cell.angle_gamma   90.00
#
_symmetry.space_group_name_H-M   'P 1'
#
loop_
_entity.id
_entity.type
_entity.pdbx_description
1 polymer ?
#
loop_
_entity_poly.entity_id
_entity_poly.type
_entity_poly.pdbx_seq_one_letter_code
_entity_poly.pdbx_strand_id
1 'polypeptide(L)'
;MMRIGNEGFYNLLCVLLTLLLGFAPSIGQIVKEKCSAAVSMFQEWRARPSLCRHCGTAPCQVKRRSLWKPSGTRKKDKANFAKRSNAMMLFYCGLDLSVVLNKELPLDDLYWKRKLVQHFEEEHMVFFPLCIQRHINYWYPVPR
;
A
#
# COMPACT_ATOMS: atom_id res chain seq x y z
N MET A 1 75.33 6.70 -25.82
CA MET A 1 74.28 7.56 -26.42
C MET A 1 72.91 6.98 -26.04
N MET A 2 72.39 7.23 -24.82
CA MET A 2 71.08 6.67 -24.40
C MET A 2 70.46 7.39 -23.19
N ARG A 3 70.63 8.71 -23.09
CA ARG A 3 70.03 9.51 -22.00
C ARG A 3 68.89 10.43 -22.43
N ILE A 4 68.81 10.79 -23.72
CA ILE A 4 67.88 11.82 -24.22
C ILE A 4 66.44 11.30 -24.36
N GLY A 5 66.23 9.99 -24.58
CA GLY A 5 64.87 9.42 -24.73
C GLY A 5 64.13 9.15 -23.41
N ASN A 6 64.85 9.00 -22.30
CA ASN A 6 64.26 8.62 -21.01
C ASN A 6 63.56 9.82 -20.35
N GLU A 7 64.17 11.01 -20.44
CA GLU A 7 63.67 12.23 -19.81
C GLU A 7 62.36 12.73 -20.44
N GLY A 8 62.22 12.62 -21.77
CA GLY A 8 60.97 12.88 -22.47
C GLY A 8 59.86 11.91 -22.10
N PHE A 9 60.19 10.62 -21.89
CA PHE A 9 59.24 9.61 -21.47
C PHE A 9 58.73 9.85 -20.04
N TYR A 10 59.63 10.18 -19.11
CA TYR A 10 59.26 10.55 -17.74
C TYR A 10 58.39 11.79 -17.68
N ASN A 11 58.69 12.83 -18.47
CA ASN A 11 57.86 14.03 -18.55
C ASN A 11 56.45 13.73 -19.09
N LEU A 12 56.34 12.89 -20.13
CA LEU A 12 55.05 12.49 -20.68
C LEU A 12 54.24 11.69 -19.65
N LEU A 13 54.88 10.79 -18.91
CA LEU A 13 54.26 9.99 -17.85
C LEU A 13 53.75 10.89 -16.71
N CYS A 14 54.55 11.88 -16.29
CA CYS A 14 54.15 12.86 -15.28
C CYS A 14 52.93 13.68 -15.72
N VAL A 15 52.88 14.12 -16.98
CA VAL A 15 51.73 14.88 -17.51
C VAL A 15 50.47 14.01 -17.54
N LEU A 16 50.58 12.76 -17.99
CA LEU A 16 49.47 11.79 -17.99
C LEU A 16 48.95 11.52 -16.58
N LEU A 17 49.84 11.30 -15.61
CA LEU A 17 49.47 11.10 -14.21
C LEU A 17 48.78 12.33 -13.62
N THR A 18 49.27 13.53 -13.92
CA THR A 18 48.66 14.78 -13.44
C THR A 18 47.26 14.98 -14.02
N LEU A 19 47.06 14.68 -15.30
CA LEU A 19 45.74 14.72 -15.95
C LEU A 19 44.79 13.68 -15.34
N LEU A 20 45.25 12.46 -15.10
CA LEU A 20 44.45 11.41 -14.45
C LEU A 20 44.04 11.79 -13.03
N LEU A 21 44.97 12.35 -12.25
CA LEU A 21 44.71 12.82 -10.89
C LEU A 21 43.79 14.04 -10.86
N GLY A 22 43.80 14.89 -11.90
CA GLY A 22 42.86 16.00 -12.05
C GLY A 22 41.45 15.56 -12.47
N PHE A 23 41.33 14.50 -13.27
CA PHE A 23 40.04 13.96 -13.72
C PHE A 23 39.40 12.99 -12.73
N ALA A 24 40.16 12.31 -11.88
CA ALA A 24 39.60 11.37 -10.91
C ALA A 24 38.61 12.02 -9.91
N PRO A 25 38.86 13.22 -9.35
CA PRO A 25 37.91 13.92 -8.49
C PRO A 25 36.60 14.29 -9.20
N SER A 26 36.68 14.74 -10.46
CA SER A 26 35.48 15.11 -11.22
C SER A 26 34.63 13.90 -11.57
N ILE A 27 35.26 12.77 -11.95
CA ILE A 27 34.56 11.50 -12.14
C ILE A 27 33.93 11.02 -10.83
N GLY A 28 34.66 11.09 -9.71
CA GLY A 28 34.17 10.73 -8.39
C GLY A 28 32.95 11.56 -7.98
N GLN A 29 32.96 12.86 -8.26
CA GLN A 29 31.85 13.76 -8.00
C GLN A 29 30.62 13.42 -8.85
N ILE A 30 30.79 13.20 -10.15
CA ILE A 30 29.69 12.81 -11.07
C ILE A 30 29.06 11.49 -10.62
N VAL A 31 29.87 10.50 -10.26
CA VAL A 31 29.36 9.20 -9.78
C VAL A 31 28.61 9.37 -8.47
N LYS A 32 29.13 10.19 -7.54
CA LYS A 32 28.47 10.49 -6.26
C LYS A 32 27.12 11.16 -6.45
N GLU A 33 27.03 12.15 -7.34
CA GLU A 33 25.79 12.85 -7.67
C GLU A 33 24.76 11.93 -8.34
N LYS A 34 25.19 11.11 -9.30
CA LYS A 34 24.29 10.12 -9.93
C LYS A 34 23.81 9.08 -8.93
N CYS A 35 24.68 8.62 -8.04
CA CYS A 35 24.34 7.64 -7.02
C CYS A 35 23.38 8.24 -5.97
N SER A 36 23.62 9.48 -5.53
CA SER A 36 22.71 10.17 -4.61
C SER A 36 21.33 10.40 -5.22
N ALA A 37 21.26 10.79 -6.50
CA ALA A 37 20.01 10.93 -7.24
C ALA A 37 19.27 9.59 -7.35
N ALA A 38 19.99 8.50 -7.69
CA ALA A 38 19.40 7.16 -7.77
C ALA A 38 18.86 6.67 -6.42
N VAL A 39 19.60 6.90 -5.33
CA VAL A 39 19.17 6.56 -3.96
C VAL A 39 17.93 7.37 -3.57
N SER A 40 17.90 8.67 -3.88
CA SER A 40 16.75 9.54 -3.62
C SER A 40 15.51 9.08 -4.38
N MET A 41 15.64 8.80 -5.68
CA MET A 41 14.54 8.25 -6.49
C MET A 41 14.05 6.90 -5.96
N PHE A 42 14.96 6.03 -5.50
CA PHE A 42 14.58 4.75 -4.91
C PHE A 42 13.82 4.92 -3.59
N GLN A 43 14.25 5.84 -2.74
CA GLN A 43 13.54 6.18 -1.50
C GLN A 43 12.15 6.74 -1.78
N GLU A 44 12.03 7.65 -2.75
CA GLU A 44 10.75 8.21 -3.16
C GLU A 44 9.82 7.13 -3.73
N TRP A 45 10.33 6.26 -4.60
CA TRP A 45 9.58 5.12 -5.13
C TRP A 45 9.12 4.17 -4.01
N ARG A 46 10.00 3.87 -3.05
CA ARG A 46 9.68 3.01 -1.90
C ARG A 46 8.63 3.65 -0.98
N ALA A 47 8.63 4.96 -0.85
CA ALA A 47 7.68 5.71 -0.04
C ALA A 47 6.31 5.85 -0.72
N ARG A 48 6.22 5.69 -2.05
CA ARG A 48 4.94 5.77 -2.78
C ARG A 48 4.03 4.59 -2.38
N PRO A 49 2.86 4.85 -1.78
CA PRO A 49 1.94 3.79 -1.42
C PRO A 49 1.42 3.10 -2.68
N SER A 50 1.49 1.78 -2.73
CA SER A 50 1.04 1.01 -3.88
C SER A 50 -0.47 1.10 -4.07
N LEU A 51 -0.89 1.41 -5.29
CA LEU A 51 -2.30 1.43 -5.68
C LEU A 51 -2.89 0.02 -5.56
N CYS A 52 -4.09 -0.07 -5.01
CA CYS A 52 -4.82 -1.33 -4.99
C CYS A 52 -5.19 -1.75 -6.42
N ARG A 53 -4.83 -2.97 -6.83
CA ARG A 53 -5.21 -3.53 -8.14
C ARG A 53 -6.72 -3.69 -8.37
N HIS A 54 -7.54 -3.51 -7.34
CA HIS A 54 -8.99 -3.69 -7.40
C HIS A 54 -9.79 -2.39 -7.30
N CYS A 55 -9.31 -1.40 -6.54
CA CYS A 55 -10.02 -0.13 -6.36
C CYS A 55 -9.20 1.11 -6.75
N GLY A 56 -7.96 0.95 -7.23
CA GLY A 56 -7.13 2.04 -7.72
C GLY A 56 -6.67 3.05 -6.66
N THR A 57 -6.98 2.86 -5.37
CA THR A 57 -6.64 3.81 -4.30
C THR A 57 -5.37 3.41 -3.54
N ALA A 58 -4.65 4.41 -3.01
CA ALA A 58 -3.48 4.28 -2.16
C ALA A 58 -3.57 5.26 -0.95
N PRO A 59 -3.73 4.76 0.29
CA PRO A 59 -3.94 3.37 0.67
C PRO A 59 -5.34 2.87 0.25
N CYS A 60 -5.44 1.58 -0.03
CA CYS A 60 -6.72 0.89 -0.29
C CYS A 60 -7.76 1.20 0.81
N GLN A 61 -9.03 1.39 0.47
CA GLN A 61 -10.14 1.51 1.43
C GLN A 61 -10.17 0.37 2.46
N VAL A 62 -9.82 -0.87 2.04
CA VAL A 62 -9.63 -1.99 2.97
C VAL A 62 -8.51 -1.66 3.95
N LYS A 63 -7.32 -1.26 3.52
CA LYS A 63 -6.21 -0.91 4.42
C LYS A 63 -6.52 0.28 5.32
N ARG A 64 -7.27 1.27 4.83
CA ARG A 64 -7.72 2.44 5.59
C ARG A 64 -8.71 2.06 6.71
N ARG A 65 -9.53 1.02 6.48
CA ARG A 65 -10.57 0.56 7.41
C ARG A 65 -10.23 -0.77 8.11
N SER A 66 -9.12 -1.44 7.77
CA SER A 66 -8.74 -2.80 8.23
C SER A 66 -8.08 -2.85 9.61
N LEU A 67 -8.25 -1.82 10.44
CA LEU A 67 -8.09 -2.01 11.89
C LEU A 67 -9.20 -2.93 12.45
N TRP A 68 -10.26 -3.12 11.67
CA TRP A 68 -11.30 -4.09 11.95
C TRP A 68 -10.84 -5.52 11.65
N LYS A 69 -10.60 -6.29 12.72
CA LYS A 69 -10.44 -7.74 12.71
C LYS A 69 -11.62 -8.36 13.45
N PRO A 70 -12.61 -8.92 12.75
CA PRO A 70 -13.72 -9.53 13.45
C PRO A 70 -13.24 -10.76 14.23
N SER A 71 -13.62 -10.83 15.51
CA SER A 71 -13.36 -11.97 16.37
C SER A 71 -14.42 -13.07 16.14
N GLY A 72 -13.98 -14.33 16.12
CA GLY A 72 -14.87 -15.49 16.08
C GLY A 72 -14.69 -16.42 14.87
N THR A 73 -15.44 -17.52 14.89
CA THR A 73 -15.34 -18.61 13.91
C THR A 73 -16.12 -18.30 12.63
N ARG A 74 -15.54 -18.68 11.48
CA ARG A 74 -16.07 -18.49 10.11
C ARG A 74 -17.17 -19.50 9.77
N LYS A 75 -18.13 -19.71 10.67
CA LYS A 75 -19.20 -20.69 10.45
C LYS A 75 -20.25 -20.13 9.50
N LYS A 76 -20.75 -20.98 8.59
CA LYS A 76 -21.79 -20.65 7.62
C LYS A 76 -23.17 -20.80 8.27
N ASP A 77 -23.57 -19.82 9.08
CA ASP A 77 -24.88 -19.81 9.74
C ASP A 77 -25.63 -18.48 9.50
N LYS A 78 -26.89 -18.36 9.93
CA LYS A 78 -27.67 -17.11 9.82
C LYS A 78 -26.99 -15.94 10.53
N ALA A 79 -26.21 -16.19 11.58
CA ALA A 79 -25.48 -15.14 12.28
C ALA A 79 -24.33 -14.59 11.40
N ASN A 80 -23.77 -15.41 10.51
CA ASN A 80 -22.76 -14.99 9.53
C ASN A 80 -23.32 -13.98 8.51
N PHE A 81 -24.53 -14.17 8.00
CA PHE A 81 -25.20 -13.21 7.10
C PHE A 81 -25.41 -11.84 7.77
N ALA A 82 -25.88 -11.83 9.02
CA ALA A 82 -26.05 -10.59 9.77
C ALA A 82 -24.70 -9.88 10.02
N LYS A 83 -23.66 -10.62 10.40
CA LYS A 83 -22.31 -10.06 10.62
C LYS A 83 -21.68 -9.54 9.32
N ARG A 84 -21.91 -10.23 8.21
CA ARG A 84 -21.45 -9.85 6.87
C ARG A 84 -22.08 -8.53 6.41
N SER A 85 -23.39 -8.41 6.56
CA SER A 85 -24.12 -7.19 6.24
C SER A 85 -23.69 -6.01 7.10
N ASN A 86 -23.47 -6.23 8.41
CA ASN A 86 -22.88 -5.22 9.29
C ASN A 86 -21.49 -4.78 8.82
N ALA A 87 -20.66 -5.71 8.35
CA ALA A 87 -19.35 -5.41 7.76
C ALA A 87 -19.47 -4.52 6.52
N MET A 88 -20.42 -4.79 5.65
CA MET A 88 -20.64 -4.00 4.44
C MET A 88 -21.10 -2.58 4.77
N MET A 89 -22.04 -2.43 5.71
CA MET A 89 -22.51 -1.14 6.18
C MET A 89 -21.38 -0.33 6.84
N LEU A 90 -20.47 -0.98 7.57
CA LEU A 90 -19.21 -0.41 8.07
C LEU A 90 -18.34 0.18 6.94
N PHE A 91 -18.22 -0.54 5.83
CA PHE A 91 -17.52 -0.07 4.63
C PHE A 91 -18.29 1.03 3.87
N TYR A 92 -19.61 1.09 4.00
CA TYR A 92 -20.45 2.14 3.41
C TYR A 92 -20.40 3.43 4.24
N CYS A 93 -20.85 3.37 5.50
CA CYS A 93 -21.08 4.50 6.38
C CYS A 93 -19.84 4.97 7.18
N GLY A 94 -18.81 4.12 7.33
CA GLY A 94 -17.65 4.43 8.18
C GLY A 94 -17.69 3.78 9.57
N LEU A 95 -16.54 3.77 10.26
CA LEU A 95 -16.36 3.14 11.57
C LEU A 95 -17.16 3.85 12.68
N ASP A 96 -17.28 5.17 12.64
CA ASP A 96 -17.94 5.95 13.71
C ASP A 96 -19.44 5.64 13.80
N LEU A 97 -20.13 5.48 12.67
CA LEU A 97 -21.53 5.05 12.64
C LEU A 97 -21.74 3.62 13.15
N SER A 98 -20.75 2.74 12.97
CA SER A 98 -20.85 1.34 13.41
C SER A 98 -20.81 1.16 14.93
N VAL A 99 -20.09 2.05 15.63
CA VAL A 99 -20.06 2.04 17.09
C VAL A 99 -21.45 2.41 17.63
N VAL A 100 -22.15 3.32 16.96
CA VAL A 100 -23.54 3.69 17.27
C VAL A 100 -24.51 2.54 16.97
N LEU A 101 -24.28 1.78 15.89
CA LEU A 101 -25.10 0.63 15.52
C LEU A 101 -24.88 -0.62 16.38
N ASN A 102 -23.70 -0.74 17.00
CA ASN A 102 -23.36 -1.82 17.94
C ASN A 102 -23.67 -1.47 19.41
N LYS A 103 -24.00 -0.21 19.72
CA LYS A 103 -24.57 0.15 21.02
C LYS A 103 -26.03 -0.33 21.06
N GLU A 104 -26.47 -0.82 22.22
CA GLU A 104 -27.82 -1.34 22.42
C GLU A 104 -28.86 -0.25 22.15
N LEU A 105 -29.38 -0.25 20.93
CA LEU A 105 -30.53 0.55 20.51
C LEU A 105 -31.82 -0.10 21.02
N PRO A 106 -32.92 0.66 21.18
CA PRO A 106 -34.24 0.11 21.50
C PRO A 106 -34.64 -1.00 20.52
N LEU A 107 -35.36 -2.01 21.01
CA LEU A 107 -35.62 -3.27 20.29
C LEU A 107 -36.31 -3.08 18.92
N ASP A 108 -37.18 -2.07 18.79
CA ASP A 108 -37.90 -1.77 17.54
C ASP A 108 -37.01 -1.09 16.50
N ASP A 109 -36.14 -0.18 16.94
CA ASP A 109 -35.11 0.43 16.08
C ASP A 109 -34.08 -0.62 15.64
N LEU A 110 -33.76 -1.57 16.53
CA LEU A 110 -32.94 -2.73 16.20
C LEU A 110 -33.61 -3.63 15.17
N TYR A 111 -34.93 -3.82 15.21
CA TYR A 111 -35.65 -4.64 14.23
C TYR A 111 -35.58 -4.04 12.83
N TRP A 112 -35.93 -2.76 12.67
CA TRP A 112 -35.87 -2.08 11.38
C TRP A 112 -34.45 -1.93 10.86
N LYS A 113 -33.47 -1.63 11.72
CA LYS A 113 -32.05 -1.59 11.34
C LYS A 113 -31.52 -2.99 11.00
N ARG A 114 -31.92 -4.05 11.70
CA ARG A 114 -31.54 -5.44 11.34
C ARG A 114 -32.15 -5.87 10.02
N LYS A 115 -33.40 -5.49 9.75
CA LYS A 115 -34.06 -5.76 8.45
C LYS A 115 -33.35 -5.03 7.31
N LEU A 116 -33.00 -3.76 7.51
CA LEU A 116 -32.21 -2.98 6.57
C LEU A 116 -30.82 -3.59 6.34
N VAL A 117 -30.15 -4.00 7.42
CA VAL A 117 -28.87 -4.71 7.35
C VAL A 117 -29.00 -6.01 6.57
N GLN A 118 -29.99 -6.85 6.85
CA GLN A 118 -30.14 -8.15 6.18
C GLN A 118 -30.30 -8.02 4.65
N HIS A 119 -31.02 -7.00 4.17
CA HIS A 119 -31.17 -6.75 2.72
C HIS A 119 -30.01 -5.93 2.14
N PHE A 120 -29.21 -5.28 2.98
CA PHE A 120 -28.08 -4.47 2.52
C PHE A 120 -27.05 -5.29 1.74
N GLU A 121 -26.76 -6.53 2.16
CA GLU A 121 -25.89 -7.41 1.36
C GLU A 121 -26.47 -7.61 -0.04
N GLU A 122 -27.71 -8.09 -0.10
CA GLU A 122 -28.40 -8.49 -1.33
C GLU A 122 -28.46 -7.34 -2.34
N GLU A 123 -28.77 -6.14 -1.84
CA GLU A 123 -28.95 -4.96 -2.68
C GLU A 123 -27.63 -4.25 -3.02
N HIS A 124 -26.64 -4.24 -2.11
CA HIS A 124 -25.51 -3.29 -2.22
C HIS A 124 -24.16 -3.93 -2.48
N MET A 125 -24.01 -5.25 -2.40
CA MET A 125 -22.69 -5.88 -2.53
C MET A 125 -22.01 -5.58 -3.86
N VAL A 126 -22.80 -5.49 -4.93
CA VAL A 126 -22.33 -5.24 -6.29
C VAL A 126 -21.66 -3.87 -6.43
N PHE A 127 -22.05 -2.90 -5.60
CA PHE A 127 -21.56 -1.52 -5.66
C PHE A 127 -20.21 -1.32 -4.97
N PHE A 128 -19.77 -2.30 -4.15
CA PHE A 128 -18.46 -2.20 -3.51
C PHE A 128 -17.33 -2.57 -4.48
N PRO A 129 -16.20 -1.87 -4.45
CA PRO A 129 -15.00 -2.31 -5.14
C PRO A 129 -14.59 -3.73 -4.74
N LEU A 130 -14.03 -4.49 -5.70
CA LEU A 130 -13.68 -5.91 -5.53
C LEU A 130 -12.78 -6.21 -4.32
N CYS A 131 -11.92 -5.27 -3.90
CA CYS A 131 -11.10 -5.46 -2.71
C CYS A 131 -11.93 -5.58 -1.43
N ILE A 132 -13.00 -4.79 -1.30
CA ILE A 132 -13.91 -4.82 -0.15
C ILE A 132 -14.72 -6.11 -0.19
N GLN A 133 -15.31 -6.45 -1.34
CA GLN A 133 -16.05 -7.71 -1.51
C GLN A 133 -15.20 -8.93 -1.13
N ARG A 134 -13.94 -9.00 -1.60
CA ARG A 134 -13.01 -10.08 -1.27
C ARG A 134 -12.67 -10.12 0.22
N HIS A 135 -12.46 -8.96 0.84
CA HIS A 135 -12.18 -8.89 2.27
C HIS A 135 -13.36 -9.42 3.09
N ILE A 136 -14.58 -9.03 2.73
CA ILE A 136 -15.81 -9.47 3.40
C ILE A 136 -16.04 -10.98 3.17
N ASN A 137 -15.83 -11.48 1.96
CA ASN A 137 -15.87 -12.92 1.63
C ASN A 137 -14.87 -13.76 2.43
N TYR A 138 -13.68 -13.22 2.68
CA TYR A 138 -12.65 -13.90 3.47
C TYR A 138 -13.07 -14.07 4.94
N TRP A 139 -13.70 -13.06 5.53
CA TRP A 139 -14.12 -13.08 6.93
C TRP A 139 -15.50 -13.74 7.14
N TYR A 140 -16.42 -13.60 6.19
CA TYR A 140 -17.80 -14.08 6.29
C TYR A 140 -18.21 -14.80 5.00
N PRO A 141 -17.83 -16.07 4.81
CA PRO A 141 -18.14 -16.80 3.59
C PRO A 141 -19.65 -17.09 3.47
N VAL A 142 -20.25 -16.81 2.31
CA VAL A 142 -21.64 -17.17 2.03
C VAL A 142 -21.73 -18.70 1.83
N PRO A 143 -22.72 -19.41 2.39
CA PRO A 143 -23.02 -20.79 1.97
C PRO A 143 -23.37 -20.81 0.47
N ARG A 144 -22.86 -21.83 -0.24
CA ARG A 144 -23.27 -22.09 -1.63
C ARG A 144 -24.63 -22.78 -1.62
#